data_AF-H1VK53-F1
#
_entry.id   AF-H1VK53-F1
#
_cell.length_a   1.000
_cell.length_b   1.000
_cell.length_c   1.000
_cell.angle_alpha   90.00
_cell.angle_beta   90.00
_cell.angle_gamma   90.00
#
_symmetry.space_group_name_H-M   'P 1'
#
loop_
_entity.id
_entity.type
_entity.pdbx_description
1 polymer ?
#
loop_
_entity_poly.entity_id
_entity_poly.type
_entity_poly.pdbx_seq_one_letter_code
_entity_poly.pdbx_strand_id
1 'polypeptide(L)'
;MHLNAALAILAASRVALAAPAADEVKVNPALRLIKTSEADAGVWVTEEQKIENYVNKHIGFFDITDITDEEVLAVLSTPPEAALEARQAVTYPTTLSHVSEANTLIARVSNTQPQSWLKTLTDFYNRYYLSTYGTQSATWLFNQVKSVAAVNSAITVTQFTHSWNQPSIIAKIPGTSSDL
;
A
#
# COMPACT_ATOMS: atom_id res chain seq x y z
N MET A 1 14.34 3.79 86.69
CA MET A 1 13.54 4.64 85.79
C MET A 1 14.46 5.09 84.65
N HIS A 2 13.94 5.10 83.42
CA HIS A 2 14.58 5.45 82.14
C HIS A 2 15.08 4.27 81.29
N LEU A 3 14.20 3.93 80.33
CA LEU A 3 14.41 3.10 79.14
C LEU A 3 15.52 3.70 78.27
N ASN A 4 16.20 2.85 77.50
CA ASN A 4 16.53 3.16 76.11
C ASN A 4 16.59 1.87 75.28
N ALA A 5 15.59 1.71 74.43
CA ALA A 5 15.49 0.68 73.41
C ALA A 5 16.26 1.14 72.16
N ALA A 6 17.19 0.32 71.67
CA ALA A 6 17.81 0.51 70.37
C ALA A 6 17.09 -0.40 69.35
N LEU A 7 16.28 0.22 68.49
CA LEU A 7 15.55 -0.44 67.42
C LEU A 7 16.44 -0.46 66.16
N ALA A 8 16.83 -1.66 65.71
CA ALA A 8 17.53 -1.85 64.45
C ALA A 8 16.54 -1.72 63.28
N ILE A 9 16.76 -0.73 62.40
CA ILE A 9 15.97 -0.57 61.17
C ILE A 9 16.70 -1.29 60.04
N LEU A 10 16.16 -2.44 59.64
CA LEU A 10 16.57 -3.16 58.44
C LEU A 10 15.89 -2.50 57.24
N ALA A 11 16.64 -1.75 56.42
CA ALA A 11 16.13 -1.18 55.18
C ALA A 11 16.02 -2.27 54.12
N ALA A 12 14.80 -2.74 53.85
CA ALA A 12 14.52 -3.60 52.70
C ALA A 12 14.44 -2.73 51.42
N SER A 13 15.51 -2.74 50.62
CA SER A 13 15.53 -2.16 49.28
C SER A 13 14.66 -3.01 48.34
N ARG A 14 13.50 -2.49 47.96
CA ARG A 14 12.71 -3.05 46.85
C ARG A 14 13.31 -2.57 45.53
N VAL A 15 14.02 -3.46 44.85
CA VAL A 15 14.32 -3.28 43.43
C VAL A 15 13.02 -3.49 42.66
N ALA A 16 12.40 -2.41 42.21
CA ALA A 16 11.30 -2.49 41.26
C ALA A 16 11.90 -2.78 39.88
N LEU A 17 11.69 -4.00 39.37
CA LEU A 17 11.86 -4.27 37.94
C LEU A 17 10.77 -3.47 37.21
N ALA A 18 11.16 -2.36 36.58
CA ALA A 18 10.32 -1.70 35.59
C ALA A 18 10.36 -2.56 34.33
N ALA A 19 9.30 -3.34 34.09
CA ALA A 19 9.03 -3.87 32.76
C ALA A 19 8.76 -2.68 31.83
N PRO A 20 9.27 -2.66 30.58
CA PRO A 20 8.91 -1.62 29.65
C PRO A 20 7.39 -1.71 29.43
N ALA A 21 6.69 -0.61 29.70
CA ALA A 21 5.32 -0.47 29.24
C ALA A 21 5.38 -0.54 27.70
N ALA A 22 4.89 -1.64 27.14
CA ALA A 22 4.44 -1.64 25.77
C ALA A 22 3.19 -0.75 25.74
N ASP A 23 3.40 0.57 25.64
CA ASP A 23 2.34 1.47 25.25
C ASP A 23 1.95 1.05 23.84
N GLU A 24 0.87 0.28 23.73
CA GLU A 24 0.09 0.22 22.50
C GLU A 24 -0.35 1.65 22.21
N VAL A 25 0.40 2.33 21.34
CA VAL A 25 0.02 3.64 20.82
C VAL A 25 -1.34 3.46 20.20
N LYS A 26 -2.39 3.95 20.88
CA LYS A 26 -3.73 4.06 20.30
C LYS A 26 -3.65 5.07 19.17
N VAL A 27 -3.30 4.59 17.99
CA VAL A 27 -3.33 5.37 16.76
C VAL A 27 -4.76 5.84 16.57
N ASN A 28 -4.96 7.15 16.57
CA ASN A 28 -6.25 7.73 16.19
C ASN A 28 -6.53 7.29 14.75
N PRO A 29 -7.64 6.59 14.45
CA PRO A 29 -7.92 6.06 13.11
C PRO A 29 -8.04 7.15 12.03
N ALA A 30 -8.15 8.42 12.42
CA ALA A 30 -8.15 9.57 11.51
C ALA A 30 -6.74 10.06 11.11
N LEU A 31 -5.67 9.54 11.72
CA LEU A 31 -4.29 9.92 11.40
C LEU A 31 -3.66 8.94 10.43
N ARG A 32 -2.73 9.45 9.62
CA ARG A 32 -1.93 8.71 8.66
C ARG A 32 -0.45 8.88 8.98
N LEU A 33 0.31 7.80 8.96
CA LEU A 33 1.76 7.81 9.13
C LEU A 33 2.43 7.97 7.76
N ILE A 34 2.97 9.16 7.51
CA ILE A 34 3.52 9.55 6.22
C ILE A 34 5.04 9.61 6.29
N LYS A 35 5.71 8.89 5.40
CA LYS A 35 7.17 8.80 5.26
C LYS A 35 7.59 9.40 3.93
N THR A 36 8.66 10.19 3.91
CA THR A 36 9.16 10.89 2.71
C THR A 36 10.48 10.35 2.18
N SER A 37 11.19 9.54 2.96
CA SER A 37 12.43 8.87 2.56
C SER A 37 12.67 7.61 3.39
N GLU A 38 13.63 6.79 2.99
CA GLU A 38 14.00 5.53 3.65
C GLU A 38 14.52 5.75 5.08
N ALA A 39 15.16 6.88 5.35
CA ALA A 39 15.64 7.26 6.68
C ALA A 39 14.58 7.93 7.58
N ASP A 40 13.48 8.41 7.00
CA ASP A 40 12.42 9.12 7.72
C ASP A 40 11.55 8.14 8.54
N ALA A 41 11.49 8.27 9.87
CA ALA A 41 10.66 7.40 10.70
C ALA A 41 9.15 7.53 10.43
N GLY A 42 8.74 8.57 9.70
CA GLY A 42 7.35 8.88 9.40
C GLY A 42 6.75 9.88 10.39
N VAL A 43 5.82 10.68 9.90
CA VAL A 43 5.11 11.70 10.68
C VAL A 43 3.61 11.41 10.64
N TRP A 44 2.99 11.38 11.82
CA TRP A 44 1.53 11.27 11.93
C TRP A 44 0.88 12.60 11.53
N VAL A 45 0.02 12.56 10.52
CA VAL A 45 -0.71 13.71 10.00
C VAL A 45 -2.19 13.37 9.80
N THR A 46 -3.04 14.38 9.80
CA THR A 46 -4.43 14.21 9.34
C THR A 46 -4.50 14.10 7.81
N GLU A 47 -5.64 13.64 7.28
CA GLU A 47 -5.89 13.65 5.83
C GLU A 47 -5.74 15.04 5.18
N GLU A 48 -6.23 16.09 5.84
CA GLU A 48 -6.10 17.47 5.34
C GLU A 48 -4.62 17.87 5.26
N GLN A 49 -3.87 17.63 6.33
CA GLN A 49 -2.43 17.90 6.37
C GLN A 49 -1.66 17.07 5.35
N LYS A 50 -2.09 15.82 5.07
CA LYS A 50 -1.50 15.00 4.02
C LYS A 50 -1.63 15.67 2.66
N ILE A 51 -2.80 16.22 2.37
CA ILE A 51 -3.06 16.95 1.12
C ILE A 51 -2.25 18.25 1.07
N GLU A 52 -2.33 19.08 2.11
CA GLU A 52 -1.70 20.39 2.17
C GLU A 52 -0.17 20.32 2.15
N ASN A 53 0.41 19.40 2.95
CA ASN A 53 1.86 19.35 3.14
C ASN A 53 2.58 18.57 2.06
N TYR A 54 1.91 17.62 1.40
CA TYR A 54 2.58 16.75 0.44
C TYR A 54 1.95 16.80 -0.96
N VAL A 55 0.65 16.52 -1.10
CA VAL A 55 -0.01 16.45 -2.41
C VAL A 55 0.03 17.79 -3.15
N ASN A 56 -0.43 18.87 -2.50
CA ASN A 56 -0.47 20.21 -3.09
C ASN A 56 0.92 20.79 -3.38
N LYS A 57 1.95 20.28 -2.69
CA LYS A 57 3.34 20.70 -2.86
C LYS A 57 4.12 19.79 -3.81
N HIS A 58 3.47 18.77 -4.39
CA HIS A 58 4.11 17.77 -5.25
C HIS A 58 5.29 17.04 -4.59
N ILE A 59 5.21 16.81 -3.27
CA ILE A 59 6.20 16.04 -2.52
C ILE A 59 5.74 14.58 -2.53
N GLY A 60 6.61 13.68 -3.02
CA GLY A 60 6.36 12.24 -2.98
C GLY A 60 6.43 11.71 -1.55
N PHE A 61 5.55 10.77 -1.23
CA PHE A 61 5.49 10.15 0.09
C PHE A 61 4.94 8.73 0.02
N PHE A 62 5.21 7.96 1.07
CA PHE A 62 4.58 6.68 1.36
C PHE A 62 3.67 6.83 2.57
N ASP A 63 2.44 6.35 2.44
CA ASP A 63 1.52 6.20 3.56
C ASP A 63 1.66 4.78 4.09
N ILE A 64 2.33 4.64 5.23
CA ILE A 64 2.66 3.34 5.84
C ILE A 64 1.69 2.96 6.97
N THR A 65 0.59 3.71 7.13
CA THR A 65 -0.38 3.56 8.23
C THR A 65 -0.93 2.15 8.37
N ASP A 66 -1.29 1.54 7.24
CA ASP A 66 -2.02 0.28 7.18
C ASP A 66 -1.11 -0.91 6.80
N ILE A 67 0.21 -0.69 6.74
CA ILE A 67 1.18 -1.74 6.41
C ILE A 67 1.53 -2.51 7.69
N THR A 68 1.09 -3.75 7.75
CA THR A 68 1.38 -4.67 8.87
C THR A 68 2.51 -5.65 8.59
N ASP A 69 2.92 -5.74 7.33
CA ASP A 69 4.00 -6.61 6.90
C ASP A 69 5.36 -5.98 7.22
N GLU A 70 6.09 -6.58 8.16
CA GLU A 70 7.40 -6.11 8.61
C GLU A 70 8.46 -6.15 7.50
N GLU A 71 8.37 -7.10 6.58
CA GLU A 71 9.30 -7.20 5.44
C GLU A 71 9.08 -6.01 4.48
N VAL A 72 7.83 -5.68 4.19
CA VAL A 72 7.49 -4.51 3.39
C VAL A 72 7.98 -3.22 4.06
N LEU A 73 7.78 -3.07 5.37
CA LEU A 73 8.27 -1.90 6.12
C LEU A 73 9.80 -1.80 6.11
N ALA A 74 10.50 -2.93 6.22
CA ALA A 74 11.96 -2.99 6.13
C ALA A 74 12.45 -2.58 4.74
N VAL A 75 11.81 -3.06 3.66
CA VAL A 75 12.14 -2.67 2.28
C VAL A 75 11.93 -1.17 2.08
N LEU A 76 10.84 -0.59 2.58
CA LEU A 76 10.57 0.85 2.49
C LEU A 76 11.55 1.72 3.31
N SER A 77 12.34 1.10 4.18
CA SER A 77 13.37 1.76 4.99
C SER A 77 14.79 1.38 4.56
N THR A 78 14.94 0.65 3.45
CA THR A 78 16.22 0.23 2.90
C THR A 78 16.62 1.13 1.72
N PRO A 79 17.80 1.76 1.74
CA PRO A 79 18.26 2.59 0.63
C PRO A 79 18.23 1.86 -0.72
N PRO A 80 17.91 2.55 -1.84
CA PRO A 80 17.74 1.92 -3.15
C PRO A 80 18.96 1.13 -3.63
N GLU A 81 20.17 1.59 -3.29
CA GLU A 81 21.42 0.93 -3.65
C GLU A 81 21.54 -0.47 -3.05
N ALA A 82 21.10 -0.65 -1.79
CA ALA A 82 21.07 -1.96 -1.14
C ALA A 82 19.93 -2.86 -1.66
N ALA A 83 18.80 -2.27 -2.05
CA ALA A 83 17.67 -3.00 -2.62
C ALA A 83 17.90 -3.48 -4.06
N LEU A 84 18.74 -2.78 -4.84
CA LEU A 84 19.10 -3.15 -6.21
C LEU A 84 20.02 -4.37 -6.26
N GLU A 85 20.93 -4.53 -5.29
CA GLU A 85 21.80 -5.72 -5.20
C GLU A 85 21.03 -7.01 -4.89
N ALA A 86 19.86 -6.91 -4.23
CA ALA A 86 19.03 -8.06 -3.89
C ALA A 86 18.15 -8.58 -5.04
N ARG A 87 17.98 -7.79 -6.12
CA ARG A 87 17.20 -8.25 -7.29
C ARG A 87 18.04 -9.23 -8.08
N GLN A 88 17.54 -10.47 -8.25
CA GLN A 88 18.14 -11.41 -9.21
C GLN A 88 18.32 -10.69 -10.54
N ALA A 89 19.54 -10.75 -11.10
CA ALA A 89 19.82 -10.22 -12.42
C ALA A 89 19.01 -11.00 -13.46
N VAL A 90 17.80 -10.51 -13.76
CA VAL A 90 16.96 -11.08 -14.81
C VAL A 90 17.68 -10.86 -16.13
N THR A 91 18.15 -11.95 -16.74
CA THR A 91 18.70 -11.91 -18.10
C THR A 91 17.53 -11.90 -19.07
N TYR A 92 17.20 -10.73 -19.60
CA TYR A 92 16.20 -10.62 -20.65
C TYR A 92 16.75 -11.19 -21.97
N PRO A 93 15.90 -11.83 -22.80
CA PRO A 93 16.31 -12.26 -24.13
C PRO A 93 16.86 -11.09 -24.95
N THR A 94 17.97 -11.32 -25.66
CA THR A 94 18.61 -10.31 -26.53
C THR A 94 17.99 -10.25 -27.93
N THR A 95 17.08 -11.18 -28.23
CA THR A 95 16.36 -11.27 -29.50
C THR A 95 14.86 -11.38 -29.25
N LEU A 96 14.08 -10.89 -30.22
CA LEU A 96 12.62 -10.94 -30.16
C LEU A 96 12.11 -12.26 -30.74
N SER A 97 11.42 -13.07 -29.94
CA SER A 97 10.88 -14.38 -30.35
C SER A 97 9.42 -14.36 -30.82
N HIS A 98 8.63 -13.34 -30.46
CA HIS A 98 7.18 -13.28 -30.70
C HIS A 98 6.76 -12.08 -31.59
N VAL A 99 7.60 -11.74 -32.57
CA VAL A 99 7.42 -10.55 -33.42
C VAL A 99 6.11 -10.62 -34.21
N SER A 100 5.77 -11.79 -34.77
CA SER A 100 4.55 -11.96 -35.59
C SER A 100 3.27 -11.81 -34.76
N GLU A 101 3.24 -12.41 -33.58
CA GLU A 101 2.13 -12.32 -32.63
C GLU A 101 1.95 -10.88 -32.14
N ALA A 102 3.04 -10.22 -31.76
CA ALA A 102 3.02 -8.82 -31.34
C ALA A 102 2.48 -7.91 -32.45
N ASN A 103 2.96 -8.06 -33.69
CA ASN A 103 2.49 -7.26 -34.83
C ASN A 103 1.00 -7.49 -35.13
N THR A 104 0.51 -8.72 -34.97
CA THR A 104 -0.91 -9.05 -35.12
C THR A 104 -1.76 -8.37 -34.04
N LEU A 105 -1.29 -8.32 -32.79
CA LEU A 105 -1.98 -7.63 -31.70
C LEU A 105 -1.97 -6.10 -31.92
N ILE A 106 -0.83 -5.54 -32.30
CA ILE A 106 -0.67 -4.10 -32.58
C ILE A 106 -1.62 -3.66 -33.69
N ALA A 107 -1.74 -4.43 -34.77
CA ALA A 107 -2.65 -4.14 -35.88
C ALA A 107 -4.13 -4.12 -35.47
N ARG A 108 -4.49 -4.73 -34.33
CA ARG A 108 -5.85 -4.78 -33.79
C ARG A 108 -6.13 -3.73 -32.73
N VAL A 109 -5.13 -2.97 -32.29
CA VAL A 109 -5.31 -1.91 -31.28
C VAL A 109 -6.21 -0.82 -31.86
N SER A 110 -7.18 -0.38 -31.05
CA SER A 110 -8.08 0.72 -31.39
C SER A 110 -8.24 1.66 -30.21
N ASN A 111 -8.33 2.96 -30.50
CA ASN A 111 -8.57 4.01 -29.50
C ASN A 111 -10.05 4.23 -29.21
N THR A 112 -10.97 3.62 -29.96
CA THR A 112 -12.42 3.87 -29.82
C THR A 112 -12.92 3.54 -28.41
N GLN A 113 -12.56 2.37 -27.88
CA GLN A 113 -12.95 1.96 -26.53
C GLN A 113 -12.23 2.77 -25.44
N PRO A 114 -10.89 2.90 -25.44
CA PRO A 114 -10.17 3.77 -24.50
C PRO A 114 -10.72 5.20 -24.41
N GLN A 115 -11.08 5.82 -25.54
CA GLN A 115 -11.67 7.16 -25.55
C GLN A 115 -13.05 7.20 -24.87
N SER A 116 -13.91 6.22 -25.13
CA SER A 116 -15.22 6.11 -24.47
C SER A 116 -15.11 5.86 -22.97
N TRP A 117 -14.16 5.00 -22.57
CA TRP A 117 -13.88 4.74 -21.15
C TRP A 117 -13.33 5.97 -20.45
N LEU A 118 -12.40 6.69 -21.08
CA LEU A 118 -11.86 7.93 -20.55
C LEU A 118 -12.97 8.96 -20.33
N LYS A 119 -13.86 9.15 -21.31
CA LYS A 119 -15.01 10.06 -21.17
C LYS A 119 -15.85 9.72 -19.94
N THR A 120 -16.19 8.43 -19.77
CA THR A 120 -16.97 7.97 -18.61
C THR A 120 -16.23 8.23 -17.29
N LEU A 121 -14.93 7.92 -17.24
CA LEU A 121 -14.10 8.16 -16.05
C LEU A 121 -13.99 9.65 -15.70
N THR A 122 -13.95 10.53 -16.71
CA THR A 122 -13.91 11.99 -16.50
C THR A 122 -15.25 12.62 -16.20
N ASP A 123 -16.37 11.90 -16.37
CA ASP A 123 -17.71 12.40 -16.04
C ASP A 123 -18.04 12.28 -14.55
N PHE A 124 -17.30 11.44 -13.81
CA PHE A 124 -17.37 11.46 -12.35
C PHE A 124 -16.78 12.76 -11.81
N TYR A 125 -17.47 13.39 -10.86
CA TYR A 125 -17.05 14.66 -10.25
C TYR A 125 -15.61 14.62 -9.72
N ASN A 126 -15.23 13.51 -9.07
CA ASN A 126 -13.85 13.16 -8.78
C ASN A 126 -13.72 11.63 -8.67
N ARG A 127 -12.49 11.14 -8.48
CA ARG A 127 -12.22 9.71 -8.23
C ARG A 127 -11.42 9.51 -6.94
N TYR A 128 -11.60 10.40 -5.97
CA TYR A 128 -10.89 10.38 -4.69
C TYR A 128 -11.33 9.17 -3.86
N TYR A 129 -10.38 8.44 -3.29
CA TYR A 129 -10.59 7.11 -2.68
C TYR A 129 -11.55 7.08 -1.49
N LEU A 130 -11.68 8.19 -0.75
CA LEU A 130 -12.66 8.34 0.35
C LEU A 130 -14.04 8.80 -0.12
N SER A 131 -14.20 9.20 -1.38
CA SER A 131 -15.45 9.75 -1.88
C SER A 131 -16.41 8.67 -2.40
N THR A 132 -17.71 9.00 -2.40
CA THR A 132 -18.74 8.19 -3.04
C THR A 132 -18.45 8.01 -4.54
N TYR A 133 -18.00 9.06 -5.24
CA TYR A 133 -17.64 8.99 -6.66
C TYR A 133 -16.41 8.11 -6.92
N GLY A 134 -15.47 8.04 -5.98
CA GLY A 134 -14.35 7.09 -6.01
C GLY A 134 -14.83 5.65 -5.99
N THR A 135 -15.80 5.33 -5.13
CA THR A 135 -16.41 3.99 -5.04
C THR A 135 -17.20 3.65 -6.31
N GLN A 136 -17.99 4.59 -6.83
CA GLN A 136 -18.78 4.41 -8.04
C GLN A 136 -17.90 4.21 -9.28
N SER A 137 -16.85 5.01 -9.44
CA SER A 137 -15.91 4.89 -10.57
C SER A 137 -15.14 3.57 -10.55
N ALA A 138 -14.71 3.09 -9.37
CA ALA A 138 -14.10 1.77 -9.24
C ALA A 138 -15.09 0.64 -9.52
N THR A 139 -16.35 0.77 -9.08
CA THR A 139 -17.41 -0.21 -9.40
C THR A 139 -17.68 -0.28 -10.91
N TRP A 140 -17.73 0.88 -11.57
CA TRP A 140 -17.87 0.96 -13.01
C TRP A 140 -16.69 0.28 -13.73
N LEU A 141 -15.45 0.59 -13.32
CA LEU A 141 -14.25 0.00 -13.90
C LEU A 141 -14.21 -1.52 -13.70
N PHE A 142 -14.61 -2.02 -12.53
CA PHE A 142 -14.71 -3.45 -12.25
C PHE A 142 -15.64 -4.16 -13.24
N ASN A 143 -16.82 -3.59 -13.49
CA ASN A 143 -17.77 -4.12 -14.45
C ASN A 143 -17.22 -4.09 -15.89
N GLN A 144 -16.50 -3.03 -16.26
CA GLN A 144 -15.87 -2.93 -17.58
C GLN A 144 -14.78 -3.99 -17.76
N VAL A 145 -13.91 -4.18 -16.77
CA VAL A 145 -12.85 -5.21 -16.80
C VAL A 145 -13.46 -6.61 -16.84
N LYS A 146 -14.51 -6.87 -16.04
CA LYS A 146 -15.23 -8.16 -16.05
C LYS A 146 -15.87 -8.45 -17.41
N SER A 147 -16.44 -7.44 -18.06
CA SER A 147 -17.00 -7.56 -19.41
C SER A 147 -15.93 -7.91 -20.44
N VAL A 148 -14.78 -7.23 -20.42
CA VAL A 148 -13.66 -7.52 -21.32
C VAL A 148 -13.07 -8.91 -21.05
N ALA A 149 -12.93 -9.30 -19.80
CA ALA A 149 -12.38 -10.60 -19.40
C ALA A 149 -13.29 -11.79 -19.77
N ALA A 150 -14.59 -11.57 -19.98
CA ALA A 150 -15.57 -12.63 -20.26
C ALA A 150 -15.27 -13.44 -21.54
N VAL A 151 -14.38 -12.96 -22.40
CA VAL A 151 -13.90 -13.70 -23.58
C VAL A 151 -13.17 -15.01 -23.21
N ASN A 152 -12.68 -15.12 -21.98
CA ASN A 152 -12.03 -16.31 -21.48
C ASN A 152 -12.47 -16.57 -20.03
N SER A 153 -13.22 -17.65 -19.82
CA SER A 153 -13.75 -18.04 -18.51
C SER A 153 -12.68 -18.38 -17.47
N ALA A 154 -11.44 -18.60 -17.89
CA ALA A 154 -10.32 -18.83 -16.98
C ALA A 154 -9.77 -17.51 -16.37
N ILE A 155 -10.08 -16.36 -16.97
CA ILE A 155 -9.70 -15.06 -16.42
C ILE A 155 -10.61 -14.76 -15.24
N THR A 156 -10.01 -14.45 -14.08
CA THR A 156 -10.77 -14.06 -12.88
C THR A 156 -10.60 -12.57 -12.62
N VAL A 157 -11.69 -11.89 -12.26
CA VAL A 157 -11.70 -10.48 -11.92
C VAL A 157 -12.29 -10.32 -10.53
N THR A 158 -11.51 -9.78 -9.60
CA THR A 158 -11.88 -9.64 -8.19
C THR A 158 -11.64 -8.22 -7.70
N GLN A 159 -12.29 -7.86 -6.60
CA GLN A 159 -12.07 -6.61 -5.89
C GLN A 159 -11.25 -6.91 -4.63
N PHE A 160 -10.22 -6.11 -4.38
CA PHE A 160 -9.49 -6.11 -3.12
C PHE A 160 -10.01 -4.98 -2.24
N THR A 161 -10.47 -5.34 -1.04
CA THR A 161 -11.07 -4.43 -0.07
C THR A 161 -10.00 -3.78 0.79
N HIS A 162 -10.15 -2.48 1.01
CA HIS A 162 -9.29 -1.67 1.88
C HIS A 162 -10.05 -1.22 3.13
N SER A 163 -9.38 -0.47 4.01
CA SER A 163 -10.03 0.26 5.11
C SER A 163 -10.96 1.40 4.61
N TRP A 164 -10.88 1.76 3.33
CA TRP A 164 -11.76 2.70 2.63
C TRP A 164 -12.60 2.02 1.54
N ASN A 165 -13.62 2.74 1.05
CA ASN A 165 -14.67 2.16 0.21
C ASN A 165 -14.26 1.91 -1.26
N GLN A 166 -13.33 2.68 -1.83
CA GLN A 166 -12.86 2.46 -3.20
C GLN A 166 -11.97 1.20 -3.27
N PRO A 167 -12.41 0.09 -3.91
CA PRO A 167 -11.60 -1.12 -4.00
C PRO A 167 -10.52 -1.01 -5.08
N SER A 168 -9.44 -1.78 -4.91
CA SER A 168 -8.56 -2.11 -6.03
C SER A 168 -9.18 -3.24 -6.86
N ILE A 169 -8.88 -3.30 -8.15
CA ILE A 169 -9.38 -4.35 -9.06
C ILE A 169 -8.22 -5.23 -9.50
N ILE A 170 -8.37 -6.54 -9.37
CA ILE A 170 -7.36 -7.53 -9.76
C ILE A 170 -7.95 -8.39 -10.87
N ALA A 171 -7.38 -8.29 -12.07
CA ALA A 171 -7.64 -9.20 -13.18
C ALA A 171 -6.48 -10.20 -13.29
N LYS A 172 -6.78 -11.49 -13.12
CA LYS A 172 -5.81 -12.58 -13.17
C LYS A 172 -6.02 -13.41 -14.43
N ILE A 173 -5.04 -13.36 -15.33
CA ILE A 173 -4.95 -14.22 -16.51
C ILE A 173 -4.07 -15.41 -16.12
N PRO A 174 -4.59 -16.65 -16.09
CA PRO A 174 -3.79 -17.80 -15.70
C PRO A 174 -2.76 -18.12 -16.79
N GLY A 175 -1.54 -18.46 -16.36
CA GLY A 175 -0.53 -19.04 -17.22
C GLY A 175 -0.90 -20.48 -17.63
N THR A 176 -0.20 -21.00 -18.63
CA THR A 176 -0.38 -22.37 -19.12
C THR A 176 0.57 -23.38 -18.44
N SER A 177 1.55 -22.90 -17.66
CA SER A 177 2.44 -23.72 -16.83
C SER A 177 2.20 -23.47 -15.34
N SER A 178 2.53 -24.45 -14.52
CA SER A 178 2.62 -24.35 -13.06
C SER A 178 3.88 -23.65 -12.57
N ASP A 179 4.84 -23.41 -13.46
CA ASP A 179 6.14 -22.82 -13.11
C ASP A 179 5.99 -21.29 -12.96
N LEU A 180 6.45 -20.79 -11.81
CA LEU A 180 6.58 -19.36 -11.49
C LEU A 180 7.99 -18.86 -11.81
#